data_AF-A0A7W0XJU9-F1
#
_entry.id   AF-A0A7W0XJU9-F1
#
_cell.length_a   1.000
_cell.length_b   1.000
_cell.length_c   1.000
_cell.angle_alpha   90.00
_cell.angle_beta   90.00
_cell.angle_gamma   90.00
#
_symmetry.space_group_name_H-M   'P 1'
#
loop_
_entity.id
_entity.type
_entity.pdbx_description
1 polymer ?
#
loop_
_entity_poly.entity_id
_entity_poly.type
_entity_poly.pdbx_seq_one_letter_code
_entity_poly.pdbx_strand_id
1 'polypeptide(L)' 'MGGPLVKMVAQRIALGVLLLWAVSVLIFAGTQILPGDVATAMLGQQATPEAIANIRNELGLDRP' A
#
# COMPACT_ATOMS: atom_id res chain seq x y z
N MET A 1 -12.76 -34.38 30.93
CA MET A 1 -12.50 -35.09 29.66
C MET A 1 -12.87 -34.14 28.52
N GLY A 2 -11.89 -33.65 27.75
CA GLY A 2 -12.11 -32.61 26.73
C GLY A 2 -10.81 -32.00 26.17
N GLY A 3 -9.69 -32.20 26.88
CA GLY A 3 -8.37 -31.65 26.53
C GLY A 3 -7.85 -31.89 25.10
N PRO A 4 -8.07 -33.04 24.43
CA PRO A 4 -7.51 -33.28 23.09
C PRO A 4 -8.19 -32.45 22.01
N LEU A 5 -9.52 -32.33 22.08
CA LEU A 5 -10.32 -31.62 21.08
C LEU A 5 -10.11 -30.11 21.19
N VAL A 6 -10.09 -29.57 22.42
CA VAL A 6 -9.82 -28.15 22.65
C VAL A 6 -8.42 -27.76 22.15
N LYS A 7 -7.41 -28.61 22.39
CA LYS A 7 -6.04 -28.38 21.87
C LYS A 7 -6.01 -28.35 20.35
N MET A 8 -6.71 -29.28 19.69
CA MET A 8 -6.75 -29.35 18.22
C MET A 8 -7.47 -28.15 17.60
N VAL A 9 -8.59 -27.72 18.19
CA VAL A 9 -9.34 -26.53 17.76
C VAL A 9 -8.52 -25.27 17.98
N ALA A 10 -7.92 -25.09 19.17
CA ALA A 10 -7.07 -23.96 19.48
C ALA A 10 -5.87 -23.86 18.53
N GLN A 11 -5.23 -24.98 18.19
CA GLN A 11 -4.12 -25.02 17.23
C GLN A 11 -4.56 -24.61 15.82
N ARG A 12 -5.73 -25.06 15.36
CA ARG A 12 -6.29 -24.65 14.05
C ARG A 12 -6.60 -23.16 14.01
N ILE A 13 -7.23 -22.63 15.06
CA ILE A 13 -7.51 -21.18 15.16
C ILE A 13 -6.21 -20.38 15.20
N ALA A 14 -5.22 -20.80 16.00
CA ALA A 14 -3.93 -20.14 16.08
C ALA A 14 -3.22 -20.08 14.72
N LEU A 15 -3.25 -21.17 13.95
CA LEU A 15 -2.70 -21.18 12.59
C LEU A 15 -3.46 -20.24 11.65
N GLY A 16 -4.78 -20.20 11.73
CA GLY A 16 -5.60 -19.26 10.96
C GLY A 16 -5.31 -17.80 11.30
N VAL A 17 -5.23 -17.47 12.59
CA VAL A 17 -4.89 -16.13 13.09
C VAL A 17 -3.48 -15.75 12.65
N LEU A 18 -2.51 -16.65 12.76
CA LEU A 18 -1.14 -16.44 12.31
C LEU A 18 -1.08 -16.15 10.81
N LEU A 19 -1.84 -16.89 9.99
CA LEU A 19 -1.92 -16.67 8.55
C LEU A 19 -2.53 -15.31 8.22
N LEU A 20 -3.66 -14.97 8.84
CA LEU A 20 -4.31 -13.67 8.66
C LEU A 20 -3.39 -12.52 9.08
N TRP A 21 -2.68 -12.68 10.19
CA TRP A 21 -1.69 -11.71 10.66
C TRP A 21 -0.53 -11.58 9.67
N ALA A 22 0.02 -12.69 9.17
CA ALA A 22 1.09 -12.68 8.18
C ALA A 22 0.64 -12.02 6.86
N VAL A 23 -0.56 -12.32 6.37
CA VAL A 23 -1.14 -11.68 5.18
C VAL A 23 -1.36 -10.19 5.42
N SER A 24 -1.88 -9.79 6.58
CA SER A 24 -2.05 -8.39 6.95
C SER A 24 -0.72 -7.65 6.95
N VAL A 25 0.31 -8.21 7.59
CA VAL A 25 1.67 -7.66 7.58
C VAL A 25 2.21 -7.59 6.16
N LEU A 26 2.04 -8.62 5.32
CA LEU A 26 2.49 -8.62 3.93
C LEU A 26 1.80 -7.53 3.09
N ILE A 27 0.50 -7.32 3.26
CA ILE A 27 -0.23 -6.25 2.57
C ILE A 27 0.28 -4.90 3.06
N PHE A 28 0.35 -4.67 4.38
CA PHE A 28 0.75 -3.39 4.94
C PHE A 28 2.21 -3.06 4.62
N ALA A 29 3.11 -4.02 4.79
CA ALA A 29 4.50 -3.92 4.39
C ALA A 29 4.61 -3.72 2.89
N GLY A 30 3.86 -4.46 2.07
CA GLY A 30 3.79 -4.25 0.63
C GLY A 30 3.37 -2.82 0.25
N THR A 31 2.34 -2.27 0.90
CA THR A 31 1.91 -0.88 0.68
C THR A 31 2.92 0.16 1.14
N GLN A 32 3.70 -0.11 2.19
CA GLN A 32 4.76 0.80 2.66
C GLN A 32 6.07 0.65 1.87
N ILE A 33 6.36 -0.55 1.36
CA ILE A 33 7.57 -0.88 0.60
C ILE A 33 7.41 -0.50 -0.87
N LEU A 34 6.18 -0.40 -1.40
CA LEU A 34 5.93 0.26 -2.68
C LEU A 34 6.50 1.69 -2.58
N PRO A 35 7.68 1.98 -3.19
CA PRO A 35 8.24 3.32 -3.23
C PRO A 35 7.49 3.99 -4.38
N GLY A 36 6.28 4.44 -4.07
CA GLY A 36 5.30 4.65 -5.10
C GLY A 36 4.00 5.07 -4.47
N ASP A 37 4.05 6.25 -3.87
CA ASP A 37 2.88 7.12 -3.74
C ASP A 37 2.02 6.91 -4.99
N VAL A 38 0.73 6.63 -4.83
CA VAL A 38 -0.22 6.49 -5.94
C VAL A 38 -0.08 7.69 -6.90
N ALA A 39 0.41 8.84 -6.40
CA ALA A 39 0.88 9.96 -7.20
C ALA A 39 1.96 9.62 -8.24
N THR A 40 3.03 8.90 -7.92
CA THR A 40 4.08 8.48 -8.89
C THR A 40 3.57 7.48 -9.93
N ALA A 41 2.65 6.60 -9.56
CA ALA A 41 2.04 5.64 -10.48
C ALA A 41 0.97 6.29 -11.38
N MET A 42 0.23 7.29 -10.88
CA MET A 42 -0.73 8.09 -11.66
C MET A 42 -0.07 9.19 -12.49
N LEU A 43 1.06 9.74 -12.03
CA LEU A 43 1.86 10.74 -12.76
C LEU A 43 2.91 10.12 -13.69
N GLY A 44 2.92 8.78 -13.84
CA GLY A 44 3.85 8.05 -14.70
C GLY A 44 4.17 8.84 -15.98
N GLN A 45 5.43 9.28 -16.11
CA GLN A 45 5.97 10.08 -17.22
C GLN A 45 5.25 11.40 -17.62
N GLN A 46 4.14 11.80 -17.01
CA GLN A 46 3.31 12.92 -17.49
C GLN A 46 3.47 14.22 -16.68
N ALA A 47 4.02 14.15 -15.47
CA ALA A 47 4.53 15.33 -14.76
C ALA A 47 6.03 15.50 -15.04
N THR A 48 6.43 15.65 -16.31
CA THR A 48 7.77 16.17 -16.56
C THR A 48 7.84 17.60 -16.00
N PRO A 49 8.93 17.99 -15.33
CA PRO A 49 9.10 19.36 -14.85
C PRO A 49 8.87 20.40 -15.96
N GLU A 50 9.20 20.01 -17.20
CA GLU A 50 9.03 20.78 -18.43
C GLU A 50 7.55 20.98 -18.79
N ALA A 51 6.68 19.97 -18.67
CA ALA A 51 5.26 20.10 -18.96
C ALA A 51 4.55 21.02 -17.95
N ILE A 52 4.94 20.94 -16.67
CA ILE A 52 4.41 21.83 -15.63
C ILE A 52 4.84 23.28 -15.87
N ALA A 53 6.10 23.51 -16.29
CA ALA A 53 6.60 24.85 -16.63
C ALA A 53 5.88 25.45 -17.85
N ASN A 54 5.61 24.63 -18.88
CA ASN A 54 4.84 25.08 -20.04
C ASN A 54 3.40 25.44 -19.68
N ILE A 55 2.72 24.62 -18.88
CA ILE A 55 1.34 24.90 -18.45
C ILE A 55 1.27 26.15 -17.55
N ARG A 56 2.23 26.38 -16.66
CA ARG A 56 2.30 27.61 -15.86
C ARG A 56 2.46 28.87 -16.71
N ASN A 57 3.30 28.80 -17.73
CA ASN A 57 3.50 29.88 -18.70
C ASN A 57 2.22 30.11 -19.54
N GLU A 58 1.56 29.06 -20.01
CA GLU A 58 0.32 29.16 -20.81
C GLU A 58 -0.85 29.71 -19.98
N LEU A 59 -0.96 29.31 -18.71
CA LEU A 59 -2.01 29.78 -17.81
C LEU A 59 -1.70 31.14 -17.16
N GLY A 60 -0.53 31.73 -17.42
CA GLY A 60 -0.14 33.03 -16.92
C GLY A 60 -0.03 33.10 -15.39
N LEU A 61 0.20 31.96 -14.73
CA LEU A 61 0.23 31.82 -13.28
C LEU A 61 1.53 32.36 -12.65
N ASP A 62 2.52 32.73 -13.46
CA ASP A 62 3.76 33.38 -13.05
C ASP A 62 3.68 34.93 -13.17
N ARG A 63 2.47 35.50 -13.30
CA ARG A 63 2.25 36.94 -13.18
C ARG A 63 1.90 37.28 -11.72
N PRO A 64 2.58 38.26 -11.10
CA PRO A 64 2.35 38.64 -9.70
C PRO A 64 0.94 39.17 -9.45
#